data_AF-A0A258I5K0-F1
#
_entry.id   AF-A0A258I5K0-F1
#
_cell.length_a   1.000
_cell.length_b   1.000
_cell.length_c   1.000
_cell.angle_alpha   90.00
_cell.angle_beta   90.00
_cell.angle_gamma   90.00
#
_symmetry.space_group_name_H-M   'P 1'
#
loop_
_entity.id
_entity.type
_entity.pdbx_description
1 polymer ?
#
loop_
_entity_poly.entity_id
_entity_poly.type
_entity_poly.pdbx_seq_one_letter_code
_entity_poly.pdbx_strand_id
1 'polypeptide(L)' 'MTIQRLTQVEPTVVNKMASVLQSQKPEVIQTHFGIGLNTWVKLREGKAIRHSVAVRLLQRLQRDQVI' A
#
# COMPACT_ATOMS: atom_id res chain seq x y z
N MET A 1 11.87 3.69 24.10
CA MET A 1 10.74 3.23 23.24
C MET A 1 10.59 4.20 22.08
N THR A 2 10.89 3.78 20.85
CA THR A 2 10.69 4.61 19.67
C THR A 2 9.20 4.63 19.34
N ILE A 3 8.57 5.81 19.31
CA ILE A 3 7.15 5.95 18.96
C ILE A 3 6.96 5.48 17.51
N GLN A 4 6.17 4.42 17.30
CA GLN A 4 5.86 3.93 15.97
C GLN A 4 4.82 4.85 15.31
N ARG A 5 5.28 5.74 14.43
CA ARG A 5 4.40 6.60 13.64
C ARG A 5 3.57 5.76 12.66
N LEU A 6 2.26 5.97 12.67
CA LEU A 6 1.33 5.39 11.72
C LEU A 6 0.90 6.42 10.67
N THR A 7 0.54 5.96 9.49
CA THR A 7 0.08 6.80 8.37
C THR A 7 -1.06 6.08 7.67
N GLN A 8 -2.16 6.81 7.47
CA GLN A 8 -3.26 6.36 6.62
C GLN A 8 -2.97 6.75 5.18
N VAL A 9 -3.27 5.85 4.24
CA VAL A 9 -3.21 6.11 2.81
C VAL A 9 -4.62 6.48 2.36
N GLU A 10 -4.74 7.49 1.50
CA GLU A 10 -6.04 7.95 1.04
C GLU A 10 -6.82 6.85 0.30
N PRO A 11 -8.15 6.73 0.51
CA PRO A 11 -8.97 5.73 -0.17
C PRO A 11 -8.89 5.79 -1.70
N THR A 12 -8.74 6.99 -2.27
CA THR A 12 -8.58 7.23 -3.71
C THR A 12 -7.32 6.55 -4.27
N VAL A 13 -6.21 6.62 -3.54
CA VAL A 13 -4.95 5.93 -3.87
C VAL A 13 -5.14 4.43 -3.78
N VAL A 14 -5.76 3.93 -2.71
CA VAL A 14 -6.01 2.48 -2.52
C VAL A 14 -6.93 1.93 -3.63
N ASN A 15 -7.90 2.71 -4.09
CA ASN A 15 -8.78 2.34 -5.19
C ASN A 15 -8.01 2.24 -6.52
N LYS A 16 -7.12 3.20 -6.82
CA LYS A 16 -6.20 3.13 -7.97
C LYS A 16 -5.28 1.92 -7.90
N MET A 17 -4.73 1.62 -6.72
CA MET A 17 -3.93 0.41 -6.52
C MET A 17 -4.75 -0.86 -6.84
N ALA A 18 -6.02 -0.90 -6.45
CA ALA A 18 -6.85 -2.07 -6.72
C ALA A 18 -7.19 -2.22 -8.21
N SER A 19 -7.39 -1.11 -8.93
CA SER A 19 -7.71 -1.16 -10.36
C SER A 19 -6.55 -1.62 -11.24
N VAL A 20 -5.29 -1.49 -10.77
CA VAL A 20 -4.13 -1.99 -11.52
C VAL A 20 -3.83 -3.47 -11.26
N LEU A 21 -4.41 -4.07 -10.21
CA LEU A 21 -4.21 -5.48 -9.90
C LEU A 21 -5.13 -6.37 -10.75
N GLN A 22 -4.53 -7.25 -11.56
CA GLN A 22 -5.28 -8.29 -12.28
C GLN A 22 -5.81 -9.39 -11.35
N SER A 23 -5.13 -9.62 -10.22
CA SER A 23 -5.60 -10.52 -9.16
C SER A 23 -5.06 -10.08 -7.81
N GLN A 24 -5.76 -10.42 -6.72
CA GLN A 24 -5.38 -10.07 -5.36
C GLN A 24 -4.56 -11.17 -4.67
N LYS A 25 -3.82 -11.98 -5.44
CA LYS A 25 -2.95 -13.01 -4.87
C LYS A 25 -1.74 -12.35 -4.18
N PRO A 26 -1.24 -12.93 -3.07
CA PRO A 26 -0.12 -12.35 -2.32
C PRO A 26 1.11 -12.03 -3.18
N GLU A 27 1.47 -12.91 -4.10
CA GLU A 27 2.61 -12.77 -5.00
C GLU A 27 2.44 -11.61 -5.99
N VAL A 28 1.20 -11.36 -6.45
CA VAL A 28 0.89 -10.25 -7.37
C VAL A 28 0.98 -8.93 -6.61
N ILE A 29 0.37 -8.85 -5.42
CA ILE A 29 0.45 -7.67 -4.55
C ILE A 29 1.91 -7.33 -4.22
N GLN A 30 2.70 -8.33 -3.87
CA GLN A 30 4.12 -8.15 -3.56
C GLN A 30 4.90 -7.70 -4.79
N THR A 31 4.63 -8.25 -5.97
CA THR A 31 5.30 -7.87 -7.21
C THR A 31 5.00 -6.42 -7.59
N HIS A 32 3.73 -6.01 -7.55
CA HIS A 32 3.31 -4.66 -7.96
C HIS A 32 3.67 -3.59 -6.92
N PHE A 33 3.51 -3.88 -5.63
CA PHE A 33 3.59 -2.85 -4.59
C PHE A 33 4.71 -3.07 -3.57
N GLY A 34 5.36 -4.24 -3.58
CA GLY A 34 6.38 -4.65 -2.60
C GLY A 34 5.90 -4.57 -1.16
N ILE A 35 4.61 -4.82 -0.94
CA ILE A 35 4.00 -5.00 0.37
C ILE A 35 3.38 -6.41 0.43
N GLY A 36 3.28 -6.99 1.63
CA GLY A 36 2.60 -8.27 1.82
C GLY A 36 1.08 -8.13 1.89
N LEU A 37 0.38 -9.27 1.79
CA LEU A 37 -1.08 -9.36 1.80
C LEU A 37 -1.71 -8.69 3.04
N ASN A 38 -1.14 -8.86 4.23
CA ASN A 38 -1.66 -8.23 5.46
C ASN A 38 -1.67 -6.69 5.37
N THR A 39 -0.62 -6.09 4.82
CA THR A 39 -0.57 -4.63 4.61
C THR A 39 -1.63 -4.22 3.59
N TRP A 40 -1.79 -4.99 2.50
CA TRP A 40 -2.83 -4.74 1.51
C TRP A 40 -4.25 -4.77 2.10
N VAL A 41 -4.57 -5.79 2.91
CA VAL A 41 -5.86 -5.89 3.60
C VAL A 41 -6.09 -4.67 4.51
N LYS A 42 -5.09 -4.27 5.30
CA LYS A 42 -5.18 -3.06 6.13
C LYS A 42 -5.49 -1.80 5.31
N LEU A 43 -4.84 -1.63 4.17
CA LEU A 43 -5.08 -0.48 3.28
C LEU A 43 -6.52 -0.49 2.74
N ARG A 44 -7.01 -1.66 2.30
CA ARG A 44 -8.39 -1.85 1.82
C ARG A 44 -9.44 -1.57 2.89
N GLU A 45 -9.11 -1.81 4.16
CA GLU A 45 -9.95 -1.50 5.32
C GLU A 45 -9.78 -0.06 5.84
N GLY A 46 -8.95 0.78 5.20
CA GLY A 46 -8.69 2.16 5.65
C GLY A 46 -7.84 2.25 6.92
N LYS A 47 -7.19 1.16 7.34
CA LYS A 47 -6.36 1.12 8.54
C LYS A 47 -4.99 1.75 8.28
N ALA A 48 -4.47 2.42 9.30
CA ALA A 48 -3.14 3.00 9.24
C ALA A 48 -2.05 1.92 9.22
N ILE A 49 -0.98 2.19 8.49
CA ILE A 49 0.21 1.34 8.40
C ILE A 49 1.43 2.08 8.95
N ARG A 50 2.54 1.37 9.17
CA ARG A 50 3.79 2.00 9.63
C ARG A 50 4.23 3.08 8.63
N HIS A 51 4.64 4.24 9.15
CA HIS A 51 5.04 5.38 8.34
C HIS A 51 6.12 5.04 7.30
N SER A 52 7.15 4.28 7.69
CA SER A 52 8.22 3.85 6.77
C SER A 52 7.75 2.90 5.65
N VAL A 53 6.63 2.19 5.86
CA VAL A 53 6.01 1.38 4.81
C VAL A 53 5.19 2.26 3.88
N ALA A 54 4.42 3.21 4.44
CA ALA A 54 3.64 4.17 3.65
C ALA A 54 4.53 5.00 2.72
N VAL A 55 5.65 5.54 3.21
CA VAL A 55 6.59 6.34 2.40
C VAL A 55 7.13 5.55 1.22
N ARG A 56 7.65 4.33 1.47
CA ARG A 56 8.19 3.47 0.40
C ARG A 56 7.11 3.05 -0.60
N LEU A 57 5.89 2.80 -0.13
CA LEU A 57 4.77 2.49 -0.99
C LEU A 57 4.42 3.66 -1.91
N LEU A 58 4.23 4.87 -1.36
CA LEU A 58 3.87 6.05 -2.15
C LEU A 58 4.96 6.43 -3.16
N GLN A 59 6.24 6.34 -2.77
CA GLN A 59 7.37 6.53 -3.69
C GLN A 59 7.34 5.55 -4.86
N ARG A 60 7.03 4.27 -4.60
CA ARG A 60 6.87 3.27 -5.66
C ARG A 60 5.68 3.59 -6.57
N LEU A 61 4.53 3.96 -6.00
CA LEU A 61 3.33 4.29 -6.78
C LEU A 61 3.55 5.51 -7.69
N GLN A 62 4.28 6.52 -7.23
CA GLN A 62 4.68 7.67 -8.05
C GLN A 62 5.63 7.26 -9.18
N ARG A 63 6.65 6.46 -8.87
CA ARG A 63 7.62 5.95 -9.85
C ARG A 63 6.96 5.13 -10.95
N ASP A 64 5.99 4.29 -10.56
CA ASP A 64 5.29 3.38 -11.46
C ASP A 64 4.04 4.05 -12.10
N GLN A 65 3.89 5.38 -11.94
CA GLN A 65 2.80 6.22 -12.48
C GLN A 65 1.38 5.72 -12.15
N VAL A 66 1.22 5.08 -10.99
CA VAL A 66 -0.09 4.62 -10.49
C VAL A 66 -0.87 5.81 -9.89
N ILE A 67 -0.16 6.77 -9.29
CA ILE A 67 -0.72 7.99 -8.70
C ILE A 67 0.03 9.23 -9.15
#